data_AF-A0A3M5WAE0-F1
#
_entry.id   AF-A0A3M5WAE0-F1
#
_cell.length_a   1.000
_cell.length_b   1.000
_cell.length_c   1.000
_cell.angle_alpha   90.00
_cell.angle_beta   90.00
_cell.angle_gamma   90.00
#
_symmetry.space_group_name_H-M   'P 1'
#
loop_
_entity.id
_entity.type
_entity.pdbx_description
1 polymer ?
#
loop_
_entity_poly.entity_id
_entity_poly.type
_entity_poly.pdbx_seq_one_letter_code
_entity_poly.pdbx_strand_id
1 'polypeptide(L)' 'MSARLIYVMDPMCSWCWGFAPVADALVQQARAAGVPLHLVMGGLRSEGAALEPAKRRYILEHWQAVEEATGQPF' A
#
# COMPACT_ATOMS: atom_id res chain seq x y z
N MET A 1 -2.33 -28.19 -6.46
CA MET A 1 -2.60 -26.86 -5.85
C MET A 1 -2.06 -25.80 -6.79
N SER A 2 -2.83 -24.76 -7.11
CA SER A 2 -2.35 -23.61 -7.90
C SER A 2 -1.90 -22.52 -6.93
N ALA A 3 -0.69 -21.99 -7.13
CA ALA A 3 -0.16 -20.87 -6.35
C ALA A 3 -0.81 -19.55 -6.78
N ARG A 4 -0.92 -18.57 -5.88
CA ARG A 4 -1.40 -17.21 -6.18
C ARG A 4 -0.63 -16.17 -5.37
N LEU A 5 -0.43 -14.98 -5.94
CA LEU A 5 0.11 -13.83 -5.24
C LEU A 5 -1.04 -13.08 -4.58
N ILE A 6 -1.09 -13.04 -3.25
CA ILE A 6 -2.08 -12.25 -2.51
C ILE A 6 -1.44 -10.93 -2.13
N TYR A 7 -2.01 -9.82 -2.59
CA TYR A 7 -1.59 -8.48 -2.19
C TYR A 7 -2.69 -7.81 -1.36
N VAL A 8 -2.49 -7.75 -0.05
CA VAL A 8 -3.39 -7.06 0.89
C VAL A 8 -2.91 -5.62 1.04
N MET A 9 -3.72 -4.66 0.62
CA MET A 9 -3.33 -3.26 0.61
C MET A 9 -4.54 -2.34 0.79
N ASP A 10 -4.28 -1.06 1.07
CA ASP A 10 -5.32 -0.03 1.08
C ASP A 10 -4.82 1.20 0.29
N PRO A 11 -5.64 1.78 -0.61
CA PRO A 11 -5.27 2.98 -1.36
C PRO A 11 -4.94 4.21 -0.50
N MET A 12 -5.44 4.26 0.74
CA MET A 12 -5.15 5.35 1.69
C MET A 12 -3.89 5.09 2.53
N CYS A 13 -3.25 3.91 2.40
CA CYS A 13 -2.05 3.57 3.15
C CYS A 13 -0.80 4.18 2.49
N SER A 14 -0.12 5.08 3.20
CA SER A 14 1.11 5.73 2.71
C SER A 14 2.22 4.72 2.41
N TRP A 15 2.36 3.66 3.21
CA TRP A 15 3.35 2.62 2.94
C TRP A 15 2.99 1.75 1.73
N CYS A 16 1.69 1.53 1.46
CA CYS A 16 1.28 0.89 0.21
C CYS A 16 1.60 1.76 -1.01
N TRP A 17 1.51 3.10 -0.87
CA TRP A 17 1.97 4.04 -1.90
C TRP A 17 3.49 4.00 -2.09
N GLY A 18 4.26 4.00 -1.00
CA GLY A 18 5.72 3.84 -1.03
C GLY A 18 6.17 2.54 -1.70
N PHE A 19 5.42 1.47 -1.47
CA PHE A 19 5.70 0.14 -2.02
C PHE A 19 5.16 -0.06 -3.44
N ALA A 20 4.36 0.87 -4.00
CA ALA A 20 3.66 0.68 -5.27
C ALA A 20 4.59 0.26 -6.43
N PRO A 21 5.78 0.86 -6.64
CA PRO A 21 6.68 0.44 -7.71
C PRO A 21 7.17 -1.01 -7.55
N VAL A 22 7.41 -1.46 -6.31
CA VAL A 22 7.83 -2.83 -6.01
C VAL A 22 6.65 -3.80 -6.17
N ALA A 23 5.46 -3.43 -5.71
CA ALA A 23 4.25 -4.21 -5.91
C ALA A 23 3.99 -4.44 -7.41
N ASP A 24 4.12 -3.40 -8.24
CA ASP A 24 3.97 -3.52 -9.69
C ASP A 24 5.00 -4.49 -10.28
N ALA A 25 6.27 -4.38 -9.89
CA ALA A 25 7.31 -5.30 -10.34
C ALA A 25 7.00 -6.76 -9.96
N LEU A 26 6.54 -7.01 -8.73
CA LEU A 26 6.14 -8.33 -8.26
C LEU A 26 4.91 -8.86 -9.02
N VAL A 27 3.94 -8.01 -9.30
CA VAL A 27 2.76 -8.37 -10.10
C VAL A 27 3.16 -8.76 -11.53
N GLN A 28 4.08 -8.04 -12.16
CA GLN A 28 4.58 -8.40 -13.48
C GLN A 28 5.32 -9.74 -13.47
N GLN A 29 6.17 -9.98 -12.47
CA GLN A 29 6.87 -11.25 -12.31
C GLN A 29 5.90 -12.42 -12.09
N ALA A 30 4.88 -12.23 -11.24
CA ALA A 30 3.85 -13.24 -10.99
C ALA A 30 3.07 -13.57 -12.28
N ARG A 31 2.68 -12.56 -13.04
CA ARG A 31 2.01 -12.73 -14.35
C ARG A 31 2.88 -13.51 -15.33
N ALA A 32 4.17 -13.17 -15.44
CA ALA A 32 5.12 -13.87 -16.31
C ALA A 32 5.29 -15.35 -15.91
N ALA A 33 5.18 -15.68 -14.62
CA ALA A 33 5.24 -17.03 -14.09
C ALA A 33 3.88 -17.78 -14.12
N GLY A 34 2.81 -17.17 -14.66
CA GLY A 34 1.47 -17.76 -14.66
C GLY A 34 0.82 -17.84 -13.27
N VAL A 35 1.31 -17.05 -12.31
CA VAL A 35 0.78 -16.96 -10.94
C VAL A 35 -0.28 -15.84 -10.90
N PRO A 36 -1.56 -16.14 -10.68
CA PRO A 36 -2.61 -15.12 -10.62
C PRO A 36 -2.45 -14.19 -9.40
N LEU A 37 -2.74 -12.90 -9.63
CA LEU A 37 -2.85 -11.90 -8.57
C LEU A 37 -4.24 -11.97 -7.93
N HIS A 38 -4.26 -11.90 -6.60
CA HIS A 38 -5.45 -11.68 -5.79
C HIS A 38 -5.26 -10.44 -4.92
N LEU A 39 -5.88 -9.33 -5.34
CA LEU A 39 -5.87 -8.10 -4.57
C LEU A 39 -6.92 -8.17 -3.47
N VAL A 40 -6.57 -7.77 -2.25
CA VAL A 40 -7.47 -7.74 -1.10
C VAL A 40 -7.43 -6.35 -0.49
N MET A 41 -8.59 -5.73 -0.36
CA MET A 41 -8.74 -4.45 0.34
C MET A 41 -8.52 -4.68 1.84
N GLY A 42 -7.48 -4.06 2.40
CA GLY A 42 -7.10 -4.20 3.80
C GLY A 42 -8.02 -3.44 4.76
N GLY A 43 -8.65 -2.35 4.31
CA GLY A 43 -9.60 -1.58 5.11
C GLY A 43 -8.91 -0.75 6.20
N LEU A 44 -8.01 0.16 5.80
CA LEU A 44 -7.20 0.96 6.71
C LEU A 44 -8.05 1.84 7.65
N ARG A 45 -9.18 2.34 7.14
CA ARG A 45 -10.09 3.19 7.92
C ARG A 45 -11.54 2.89 7.55
N SER A 46 -12.34 2.59 8.56
CA SER A 46 -13.80 2.44 8.45
C SER A 46 -14.55 3.71 8.85
N GLU A 47 -13.89 4.65 9.54
CA GLU A 47 -14.50 5.85 10.07
C GLU A 47 -14.57 6.99 9.04
N GLY A 48 -15.76 7.56 8.87
CA GLY A 48 -16.01 8.77 8.08
C GLY A 48 -15.82 10.08 8.84
N ALA A 49 -15.47 10.02 10.13
CA ALA A 49 -15.26 11.20 10.95
C ALA A 49 -14.02 12.01 10.51
N ALA A 50 -14.00 13.29 10.87
CA ALA A 50 -12.83 14.14 10.68
C ALA A 50 -11.65 13.61 11.51
N LEU A 51 -10.44 13.75 10.98
CA LEU A 51 -9.24 13.36 11.71
C LEU A 51 -8.95 14.36 12.83
N GLU A 52 -8.84 13.86 14.06
CA GLU A 52 -8.32 14.64 15.17
C GLU A 52 -6.91 15.16 14.87
N PRO A 53 -6.55 16.37 15.35
CA PRO A 53 -5.27 17.01 15.00
C PRO A 53 -4.04 16.14 15.29
N ALA A 54 -4.07 15.37 16.39
CA ALA A 54 -2.97 14.46 16.73
C ALA A 54 -2.83 13.31 15.73
N LYS A 55 -3.95 12.71 15.30
CA LYS A 55 -3.94 11.62 14.32
C LYS A 55 -3.50 12.12 12.95
N ARG A 56 -3.90 13.34 12.57
CA ARG A 56 -3.43 13.98 11.34
C ARG A 56 -1.91 14.16 11.34
N ARG A 57 -1.32 14.69 12.42
CA ARG A 57 0.16 14.84 12.53
C ARG A 57 0.87 13.50 12.37
N TYR A 58 0.40 12.48 13.10
CA TYR A 58 0.94 11.13 13.00
C TYR A 58 0.90 10.57 11.57
N ILE A 59 -0.20 10.76 10.83
CA ILE A 59 -0.29 10.32 9.42
C ILE A 59 0.72 11.08 8.54
N LEU A 60 0.88 12.40 8.73
CA LEU A 60 1.83 13.20 7.97
C LEU A 60 3.29 12.80 8.24
N GLU A 61 3.63 12.44 9.47
CA GLU A 61 4.95 11.90 9.81
C GLU A 61 5.25 10.60 9.04
N HIS A 62 4.23 9.75 8.84
CA HIS A 62 4.39 8.54 8.02
C HIS A 62 4.59 8.86 6.55
N TRP A 63 3.96 9.91 6.04
CA TRP A 63 4.15 10.34 4.65
C TRP A 63 5.59 10.80 4.42
N GLN A 64 6.10 11.64 5.32
CA GLN A 64 7.50 12.08 5.29
C GLN A 64 8.48 10.90 5.36
N ALA A 65 8.25 9.95 6.27
CA ALA A 65 9.10 8.77 6.39
C ALA A 65 9.06 7.88 5.13
N VAL A 66 7.90 7.77 4.47
CA VAL A 66 7.80 7.01 3.22
C VAL A 66 8.55 7.72 2.09
N GLU A 67 8.42 9.04 1.96
CA GLU A 67 9.16 9.82 0.97
C GLU A 67 10.68 9.65 1.16
N GLU A 68 11.17 9.80 2.39
CA GLU A 68 12.59 9.63 2.74
C GLU A 68 13.08 8.20 2.42
N ALA A 69 12.29 7.18 2.76
CA ALA A 69 12.70 5.78 2.60
C ALA A 69 12.59 5.27 1.15
N THR A 70 11.65 5.78 0.36
CA THR A 70 11.28 5.19 -0.94
C THR A 70 11.45 6.13 -2.13
N GLY A 71 11.55 7.44 -1.89
CA GLY A 71 11.56 8.48 -2.94
C GLY A 71 10.20 8.69 -3.62
N GLN A 72 9.14 7.99 -3.19
CA GLN A 72 7.79 8.21 -3.70
C GLN A 72 7.26 9.58 -3.21
N PRO A 73 6.71 10.42 -4.10
CA PRO A 73 6.29 11.78 -3.74
C PRO A 73 4.98 11.80 -2.94
N PHE A 74 4.82 12.80 -2.07
CA PHE A 74 3.60 13.11 -1.33
C PHE A 74 3.14 14.56 -1.52
#